data_AF-Q8GFI4-F1
#
_entry.id   AF-Q8GFI4-F1
#
_cell.length_a   1.000
_cell.length_b   1.000
_cell.length_c   1.000
_cell.angle_alpha   90.00
_cell.angle_beta   90.00
_cell.angle_gamma   90.00
#
_symmetry.space_group_name_H-M   'P 1'
#
loop_
_entity.id
_entity.type
_entity.pdbx_description
1 polymer ?
#
loop_
_entity_poly.entity_id
_entity_poly.type
_entity_poly.pdbx_seq_one_letter_code
_entity_poly.pdbx_strand_id
1 'polypeptide(L)'
;KSVLLAAHLRVLSLLTNQTDIITGLVSNGRLEDTDGEKVLGLFLNTLPLRLKLLGGSWIDLVRQTFDAERECLPWRRYPLAKLQRTFGGQPLFDTAFNF
;
A
#
# COMPACT_ATOMS: atom_id res chain seq x y z
N LYS A 1 -11.40 1.84 2.14
CA LYS A 1 -10.07 2.42 2.43
C LYS A 1 -9.51 3.29 1.31
N SER A 2 -9.79 3.01 0.03
CA SER A 2 -9.18 3.71 -1.12
C SER A 2 -9.36 5.23 -1.13
N VAL A 3 -10.50 5.75 -0.65
CA VAL A 3 -10.71 7.21 -0.52
C VAL A 3 -9.70 7.84 0.45
N LEU A 4 -9.46 7.22 1.60
CA LEU A 4 -8.54 7.73 2.60
C LEU A 4 -7.09 7.54 2.17
N LEU A 5 -6.77 6.44 1.50
CA LEU A 5 -5.46 6.22 0.90
C LEU A 5 -5.16 7.23 -0.22
N ALA A 6 -6.15 7.56 -1.05
CA ALA A 6 -6.04 8.59 -2.07
C ALA A 6 -5.77 9.97 -1.44
N ALA A 7 -6.47 10.31 -0.36
CA ALA A 7 -6.22 11.53 0.40
C ALA A 7 -4.80 11.55 0.99
N HIS A 8 -4.35 10.45 1.59
CA HIS A 8 -2.98 10.27 2.10
C HIS A 8 -1.93 10.51 1.00
N LEU A 9 -2.05 9.84 -0.15
CA LEU A 9 -1.15 10.01 -1.28
C LEU A 9 -1.15 11.46 -1.80
N ARG A 10 -2.32 12.12 -1.83
CA ARG A 10 -2.42 13.53 -2.22
C ARG A 10 -1.74 14.46 -1.22
N VAL A 11 -1.89 14.22 0.08
CA VAL A 11 -1.20 14.99 1.12
C VAL A 11 0.31 14.85 0.99
N LEU A 12 0.83 13.63 0.83
CA LEU A 12 2.26 13.40 0.62
C LEU A 12 2.79 14.12 -0.63
N SER A 13 2.03 14.06 -1.74
CA SER A 13 2.37 14.77 -2.96
C SER A 13 2.49 16.29 -2.75
N LEU A 14 1.58 16.89 -1.99
CA LEU A 14 1.60 18.32 -1.68
C LEU A 14 2.76 18.71 -0.75
N LEU A 15 3.03 17.91 0.28
CA LEU A 15 4.09 18.18 1.25
C LEU A 15 5.49 18.02 0.65
N THR A 16 5.66 17.08 -0.28
CA THR A 16 6.96 16.77 -0.91
C THR A 16 7.17 17.48 -2.24
N ASN A 17 6.12 18.10 -2.80
CA ASN A 17 6.09 18.62 -4.17
C ASN A 17 6.47 17.56 -5.22
N GLN A 18 6.13 16.28 -4.98
CA GLN A 18 6.37 15.16 -5.88
C GLN A 18 5.06 14.61 -6.42
N THR A 19 5.09 14.05 -7.63
CA THR A 19 3.93 13.41 -8.27
C THR A 19 4.05 11.89 -8.35
N ASP A 20 5.19 11.32 -7.98
CA ASP A 20 5.43 9.88 -7.95
C ASP A 20 5.73 9.48 -6.49
N ILE A 21 4.72 8.91 -5.82
CA ILE A 21 4.71 8.74 -4.38
C ILE A 21 4.78 7.26 -4.03
N ILE A 22 5.66 6.91 -3.09
CA ILE A 22 5.73 5.58 -2.49
C ILE A 22 5.33 5.69 -1.02
N THR A 23 4.40 4.85 -0.58
CA THR A 23 4.05 4.68 0.83
C THR A 23 3.91 3.19 1.15
N GLY A 24 4.14 2.80 2.40
CA GLY A 24 3.76 1.48 2.88
C GLY A 24 2.23 1.36 2.98
N LEU A 25 1.67 0.26 2.48
CA LEU A 25 0.27 -0.10 2.65
C LEU A 25 0.19 -1.34 3.55
N VAL A 26 -0.40 -1.17 4.73
CA VAL A 26 -0.64 -2.30 5.65
C VAL A 26 -1.77 -3.17 5.10
N SER A 27 -1.55 -4.47 5.08
CA SER A 27 -2.49 -5.47 4.59
C SER A 27 -2.49 -6.71 5.47
N ASN A 28 -3.62 -7.40 5.50
CA ASN A 28 -3.72 -8.69 6.17
C ASN A 28 -3.49 -9.83 5.17
N GLY A 29 -2.66 -10.78 5.56
CA GLY A 29 -2.32 -11.98 4.82
C GLY A 29 -3.17 -13.18 5.18
N ARG A 30 -4.28 -13.00 5.92
CA ARG A 30 -5.17 -14.09 6.32
C ARG A 30 -5.66 -14.86 5.08
N LEU A 31 -5.91 -16.15 5.27
CA LEU A 31 -6.46 -17.01 4.23
C LEU A 31 -7.90 -16.62 3.95
N GLU A 32 -8.27 -16.63 2.67
CA GLU A 32 -9.65 -16.44 2.21
C GLU A 32 -10.37 -17.79 2.21
N ASP A 33 -10.33 -18.47 3.36
CA ASP A 33 -10.91 -19.79 3.59
C ASP A 33 -11.79 -19.74 4.85
N THR A 34 -12.59 -20.77 5.06
CA THR A 34 -13.48 -20.91 6.22
C THR A 34 -12.69 -20.76 7.51
N ASP A 35 -13.15 -19.90 8.41
CA ASP A 35 -12.52 -19.60 9.70
C ASP A 35 -11.09 -19.02 9.63
N GLY A 36 -10.62 -18.56 8.46
CA GLY A 36 -9.30 -17.93 8.28
C GLY A 36 -9.07 -16.68 9.16
N GLU A 37 -10.15 -16.02 9.56
CA GLU A 37 -10.16 -14.91 10.51
C GLU A 37 -9.89 -15.34 11.96
N LYS A 38 -10.19 -16.59 12.31
CA LYS A 38 -10.03 -17.14 13.67
C LYS A 38 -8.64 -17.70 13.93
N VAL A 39 -7.84 -17.90 12.88
CA VAL A 39 -6.46 -18.41 13.01
C VAL A 39 -5.61 -17.42 13.79
N LEU A 40 -4.90 -17.91 14.82
CA LEU A 40 -3.94 -17.11 15.59
C LEU A 40 -2.60 -17.09 14.88
N GLY A 41 -2.01 -15.89 14.74
CA GLY A 41 -0.72 -15.70 14.09
C GLY A 41 -0.46 -14.27 13.64
N LEU A 42 0.77 -14.03 13.17
CA LEU A 42 1.16 -12.75 12.58
C LEU A 42 0.81 -12.74 11.08
N PHE A 43 -0.34 -12.13 10.76
CA PHE A 43 -0.82 -12.02 9.39
C PHE A 43 -0.63 -10.63 8.79
N LEU A 44 -0.26 -9.62 9.57
CA LEU A 44 -0.01 -8.29 9.05
C LEU A 44 1.28 -8.25 8.25
N ASN A 45 1.22 -7.61 7.09
CA ASN A 45 2.37 -7.31 6.26
C ASN A 45 2.21 -5.91 5.67
N THR A 46 3.31 -5.24 5.37
CA THR A 46 3.30 -3.91 4.74
C THR A 46 4.01 -4.01 3.41
N LEU A 47 3.34 -3.59 2.33
CA LEU A 47 3.92 -3.56 0.99
C LEU A 47 4.17 -2.13 0.54
N PRO A 48 5.25 -1.86 -0.21
CA PRO A 48 5.39 -0.59 -0.90
C PRO A 48 4.29 -0.45 -1.97
N LEU A 49 3.49 0.60 -1.88
CA LEU A 49 2.55 1.03 -2.90
C LEU A 49 3.10 2.30 -3.55
N ARG A 50 3.42 2.22 -4.84
CA ARG A 50 3.85 3.36 -5.66
C ARG A 50 2.71 3.84 -6.54
N LEU A 51 2.40 5.13 -6.49
CA LEU A 51 1.40 5.73 -7.36
C LEU A 51 1.93 7.03 -7.97
N LYS A 52 1.83 7.12 -9.30
CA LYS A 52 2.06 8.38 -10.03
C LYS A 52 0.75 9.15 -10.14
N LEU A 53 0.64 10.27 -9.46
CA LEU A 53 -0.53 11.16 -9.46
C LEU A 53 -0.54 11.95 -10.77
N LEU A 54 -1.41 11.57 -11.70
CA LEU A 54 -1.48 12.13 -13.05
C LEU A 54 -2.30 13.44 -13.14
N GLY A 55 -2.78 13.97 -12.00
CA GLY A 55 -3.78 15.03 -11.95
C GLY A 55 -5.20 14.48 -12.16
N GLY A 56 -6.14 15.34 -12.53
CA GLY A 56 -7.55 14.97 -12.74
C GLY A 56 -8.45 15.23 -11.51
N SER A 57 -9.64 14.64 -11.53
CA SER A 57 -10.61 14.80 -10.44
C SER A 57 -10.26 13.91 -9.25
N TRP A 58 -10.84 14.21 -8.08
CA TRP A 58 -10.73 13.33 -6.91
C TRP A 58 -11.27 11.92 -7.18
N ILE A 59 -12.30 11.79 -8.02
CA ILE A 59 -12.87 10.49 -8.38
C ILE A 59 -11.85 9.66 -9.17
N ASP A 60 -11.10 10.29 -10.07
CA ASP A 60 -10.07 9.62 -10.86
C ASP A 60 -8.94 9.13 -9.95
N LEU A 61 -8.49 9.95 -9.01
CA LEU A 61 -7.46 9.56 -8.04
C LEU A 61 -7.91 8.39 -7.16
N VAL A 62 -9.18 8.39 -6.71
CA VAL A 62 -9.73 7.29 -5.90
C VAL A 62 -9.79 5.99 -6.71
N ARG A 63 -10.22 6.05 -7.97
CA ARG A 63 -10.23 4.89 -8.86
C ARG A 63 -8.83 4.35 -9.12
N GLN A 64 -7.89 5.24 -9.46
CA GLN A 64 -6.49 4.88 -9.66
C GLN A 64 -5.87 4.22 -8.41
N THR A 65 -6.18 4.76 -7.23
CA THR A 65 -5.73 4.21 -5.95
C THR A 65 -6.32 2.82 -5.72
N PHE A 66 -7.63 2.65 -5.98
CA PHE A 66 -8.31 1.35 -5.83
C PHE A 66 -7.72 0.29 -6.77
N ASP A 67 -7.42 0.64 -8.02
CA ASP A 67 -6.80 -0.28 -8.98
C ASP A 67 -5.40 -0.70 -8.53
N ALA A 68 -4.57 0.25 -8.07
CA ALA A 68 -3.25 -0.06 -7.52
C ALA A 68 -3.31 -0.94 -6.25
N GLU A 69 -4.30 -0.71 -5.37
CA GLU A 69 -4.53 -1.59 -4.23
C GLU A 69 -4.89 -3.01 -4.67
N ARG A 70 -5.75 -3.17 -5.68
CA ARG A 70 -6.15 -4.48 -6.22
C ARG A 70 -4.98 -5.22 -6.83
N GLU A 71 -4.12 -4.53 -7.57
CA GLU A 71 -2.89 -5.11 -8.13
C GLU A 71 -1.93 -5.61 -7.05
N CYS A 72 -1.91 -4.97 -5.88
CA CYS A 72 -1.09 -5.41 -4.75
C CYS A 72 -1.65 -6.62 -3.99
N LEU A 73 -2.96 -6.91 -4.09
CA LEU A 73 -3.62 -7.95 -3.30
C LEU A 73 -2.97 -9.34 -3.44
N PRO A 74 -2.65 -9.85 -4.64
CA PRO A 74 -2.03 -11.17 -4.80
C PRO A 74 -0.67 -11.28 -4.10
N TRP A 75 0.04 -10.15 -3.94
CA TRP A 75 1.40 -10.09 -3.41
C TRP A 75 1.46 -9.80 -1.91
N ARG A 76 0.32 -9.57 -1.25
CA ARG A 76 0.22 -9.11 0.15
C ARG A 76 0.92 -10.01 1.18
N ARG A 77 1.25 -11.25 0.83
CA ARG A 77 1.97 -12.22 1.68
C ARG A 77 3.48 -12.26 1.44
N TYR A 78 4.00 -11.53 0.45
CA TYR A 78 5.43 -11.51 0.16
C TYR A 78 6.20 -10.79 1.28
N PRO A 79 7.25 -11.39 1.89
CA PRO A 79 7.89 -10.80 3.06
C PRO A 79 8.58 -9.46 2.78
N LEU A 80 8.22 -8.40 3.51
CA LEU A 80 8.88 -7.08 3.40
C LEU A 80 10.40 -7.16 3.60
N ALA A 81 10.85 -7.92 4.60
CA ALA A 81 12.27 -8.10 4.88
C ALA A 81 13.03 -8.73 3.68
N LYS A 82 12.38 -9.62 2.93
CA LYS A 82 12.95 -10.20 1.71
C LYS A 82 13.04 -9.14 0.62
N LEU A 83 12.00 -8.32 0.46
CA LEU A 83 11.97 -7.22 -0.50
C LEU A 83 13.07 -6.20 -0.19
N GLN A 84 13.21 -5.75 1.06
CA GLN A 84 14.29 -4.84 1.50
C GLN A 84 15.68 -5.40 1.21
N ARG A 85 15.94 -6.68 1.50
CA ARG A 85 17.23 -7.32 1.19
C ARG A 85 17.54 -7.31 -0.31
N THR A 86 16.54 -7.54 -1.16
CA THR A 86 16.71 -7.44 -2.62
C THR A 86 17.11 -6.03 -3.07
N PHE A 87 16.64 -4.99 -2.38
CA PHE A 87 16.96 -3.58 -2.66
C PHE A 87 18.07 -3.02 -1.75
N GLY A 88 19.03 -3.85 -1.33
CA GLY A 88 20.23 -3.37 -0.61
C GLY A 88 20.02 -3.10 0.89
N GLY A 89 18.94 -3.60 1.47
CA GLY A 89 18.67 -3.56 2.92
C GLY A 89 18.18 -2.21 3.46
N GLN A 90 17.90 -1.25 2.60
CA GLN A 90 17.44 0.08 2.99
C GLN A 90 15.91 0.11 3.23
N PRO A 91 15.40 1.06 4.03
CA PRO A 91 13.99 1.40 4.04
C PRO A 91 13.48 1.71 2.63
N LEU A 92 12.27 1.27 2.29
CA LEU A 92 11.70 1.41 0.95
C LEU A 92 10.67 2.54 0.85
N PHE A 93 10.22 3.05 2.00
CA PHE A 93 9.23 4.10 2.16
C PHE A 93 9.39 4.71 3.55
N ASP A 94 9.05 5.98 3.69
CA ASP A 94 9.15 6.72 4.96
C ASP A 94 7.81 6.80 5.72
N THR A 95 6.71 6.52 5.03
CA THR A 95 5.35 6.62 5.57
C THR A 95 4.60 5.31 5.37
N ALA A 96 3.63 5.03 6.24
CA ALA A 96 2.72 3.90 6.09
C ALA A 96 1.26 4.34 6.28
N PHE A 97 0.36 3.67 5.58
CA PHE A 97 -1.09 3.84 5.70
C PHE A 97 -1.72 2.55 6.24
N ASN A 98 -2.57 2.70 7.26
CA ASN A 98 -3.31 1.61 7.89
C ASN A 98 -4.77 2.05 8.12
N PHE A 99 -5.73 1.17 7.85
CA PHE A 99 -7.17 1.40 8.03
C PHE A 99 -7.91 0.08 8.26
#